data_AF-A0A927CJ53-F1
#
_entry.id   AF-A0A927CJ53-F1
#
_cell.length_a   1.000
_cell.length_b   1.000
_cell.length_c   1.000
_cell.angle_alpha   90.00
_cell.angle_beta   90.00
_cell.angle_gamma   90.00
#
_symmetry.space_group_name_H-M   'P 1'
#
loop_
_entity.id
_entity.type
_entity.pdbx_description
1 polymer ?
#
loop_
_entity_poly.entity_id
_entity_poly.type
_entity_poly.pdbx_seq_one_letter_code
_entity_poly.pdbx_strand_id
1 'polypeptide(L)'
;MIEQLLKPIFKPIQRIILRPLKQAKTLPKRLLAALRKWLVSAIFGPLRSLNNYLRIGSYYIAKKLIALIVVLTLIIVYFGFISPPAFVNKWFGRTPQLEASAAAASGFTGTAAVKDADGKLLYEGPLAGGLYEGAGRLYYPGGTLRYRGDFAKGMMAGTGEHYAEDGSLLYRGEFMDDRYAGAGALFYPDGTPKYEGQFAGGMYEGAGTAYKEDGSLVYAGNFVKGAYSGDGKLYGESGKLLYEGQFNNGVYEGAGKQFDGGGALLYEGNYLAGKLSGAGKEYFPSGFVKYDGAFLLGGYHGTGNLYNEMGTLVYAGSFANGLQNGAGQAFNAAGGVVYDGKFVNGKYEGVGSLFDADGAPLYKGFFRAGSLYAEGFMNLSLAKLQETLGEPDAPPPAAEEEKASAAEDATTGEDAATGEDAADEEAGTPSGVANPERQAGQPSGDAAALPAPQESAGNADGEVRTLSAGAEDVADGAEAVTPDDGAAAADSPAGDGTGEDVLSETDGTAGEALPQTLTFGAMQMSFMLEPDPDNPEAFYVRKLTTWNAAVMEQSYARLLAAKTASTKETLENGRTSVRFKSGNALLTFLMNKDKPVRLEMDYIVPKQ
;
A
#
# COMPACT_ATOMS: atom_id res chain seq x y z
N MET A 1 13.47 53.11 77.50
CA MET A 1 12.76 52.68 76.26
C MET A 1 13.49 53.10 74.98
N ILE A 2 13.53 54.39 74.57
CA ILE A 2 14.07 54.81 73.24
C ILE A 2 15.45 54.21 72.89
N GLU A 3 16.41 54.17 73.83
CA GLU A 3 17.74 53.58 73.56
C GLU A 3 17.75 52.08 73.27
N GLN A 4 16.76 51.31 73.75
CA GLN A 4 16.64 49.88 73.46
C GLN A 4 16.07 49.65 72.06
N LEU A 5 15.06 50.43 71.65
CA LEU A 5 14.46 50.37 70.31
C LEU A 5 15.46 50.74 69.20
N LEU A 6 16.34 51.71 69.44
CA LEU A 6 17.30 52.18 68.43
C LEU A 6 18.60 51.33 68.35
N LYS A 7 18.95 50.58 69.39
CA LYS A 7 20.16 49.72 69.42
C LYS A 7 20.27 48.72 68.25
N PRO A 8 19.23 47.94 67.86
CA PRO A 8 19.33 47.04 66.70
C PRO A 8 19.48 47.80 65.38
N ILE A 9 18.94 49.01 65.27
CA ILE A 9 18.98 49.85 64.04
C ILE A 9 20.38 50.46 63.83
N PHE A 10 21.04 50.93 64.89
CA PHE A 10 22.38 51.54 64.77
C PHE A 10 23.49 50.55 64.39
N LYS A 11 23.38 49.28 64.76
CA LYS A 11 24.43 48.26 64.55
C LYS A 11 24.74 47.98 63.06
N PRO A 12 23.75 47.79 62.14
CA PRO A 12 24.02 47.70 60.71
C PRO A 12 24.44 49.04 60.09
N ILE A 13 23.84 50.17 60.50
CA ILE A 13 24.21 51.52 60.02
C ILE A 13 25.71 51.79 60.21
N GLN A 14 26.27 51.41 61.37
CA GLN A 14 27.69 51.53 61.67
C GLN A 14 28.59 50.71 60.71
N ARG A 15 28.08 49.61 60.14
CA ARG A 15 28.79 48.78 59.14
C ARG A 15 28.64 49.32 57.72
N ILE A 16 27.48 49.92 57.40
CA ILE A 16 27.11 50.40 56.07
C ILE A 16 27.69 51.78 55.76
N ILE A 17 27.72 52.72 56.72
CA ILE A 17 28.22 54.10 56.46
C ILE A 17 29.76 54.18 56.54
N LEU A 18 30.38 53.52 57.52
CA LEU A 18 31.84 53.65 57.77
C LEU A 18 32.73 52.82 56.83
N ARG A 19 32.16 51.91 56.02
CA ARG A 19 32.90 51.15 54.99
C ARG A 19 33.15 51.97 53.70
N PRO A 20 32.15 52.53 52.99
CA PRO A 20 32.38 53.33 51.78
C PRO A 20 33.16 54.62 52.07
N LEU A 21 33.03 55.20 53.27
CA LEU A 21 33.89 56.31 53.71
C LEU A 21 35.39 55.97 53.77
N LYS A 22 35.79 54.69 53.79
CA LYS A 22 37.21 54.29 53.61
C LYS A 22 37.65 54.20 52.15
N GLN A 23 36.72 54.11 51.21
CA GLN A 23 36.99 53.90 49.77
C GLN A 23 36.91 55.20 48.94
N ALA A 24 36.31 56.26 49.48
CA ALA A 24 36.23 57.58 48.86
C ALA A 24 37.60 58.27 48.71
N LYS A 25 38.36 57.92 47.66
CA LYS A 25 39.70 58.47 47.35
C LYS A 25 39.72 59.98 47.05
N THR A 26 38.57 60.59 46.77
CA THR A 26 38.44 61.97 46.26
C THR A 26 38.24 63.05 47.34
N LEU A 27 38.02 62.69 48.61
CA LEU A 27 37.77 63.66 49.69
C LEU A 27 39.04 64.03 50.47
N PRO A 28 39.27 65.33 50.80
CA PRO A 28 40.42 65.73 51.61
C PRO A 28 40.46 65.04 52.97
N LYS A 29 41.57 64.36 53.28
CA LYS A 29 41.74 63.53 54.49
C LYS A 29 41.37 64.25 55.80
N ARG A 30 41.64 65.56 55.89
CA ARG A 30 41.27 66.41 57.05
C ARG A 30 39.75 66.59 57.20
N LEU A 31 39.03 66.83 56.09
CA LEU A 31 37.58 66.97 56.08
C LEU A 31 36.90 65.65 56.50
N LEU A 32 37.37 64.53 55.95
CA LEU A 32 36.89 63.19 56.27
C LEU A 32 37.07 62.84 57.77
N ALA A 33 38.21 63.22 58.35
CA ALA A 33 38.49 63.03 59.77
C ALA A 33 37.61 63.91 60.67
N ALA A 34 37.41 65.18 60.31
CA ALA A 34 36.51 66.10 61.02
C ALA A 34 35.06 65.60 60.98
N LEU A 35 34.56 65.26 59.79
CA LEU A 35 33.21 64.71 59.59
C LEU A 35 33.02 63.42 60.40
N ARG A 36 33.97 62.49 60.38
CA ARG A 36 33.94 61.26 61.19
C ARG A 36 33.87 61.55 62.69
N LYS A 37 34.68 62.49 63.20
CA LYS A 37 34.71 62.85 64.62
C LYS A 37 33.39 63.52 65.05
N TRP A 38 32.85 64.40 64.20
CA TRP A 38 31.53 65.02 64.39
C TRP A 38 30.39 63.99 64.38
N LEU A 39 30.34 63.12 63.36
CA LEU A 39 29.27 62.12 63.21
C LEU A 39 29.23 61.13 64.39
N VAL A 40 30.39 60.67 64.86
CA VAL A 40 30.49 59.78 66.03
C VAL A 40 30.04 60.51 67.30
N SER A 41 30.46 61.76 67.51
CA SER A 41 30.04 62.57 68.66
C SER A 41 28.53 62.84 68.65
N ALA A 42 27.97 63.20 67.49
CA ALA A 42 26.56 63.51 67.33
C ALA A 42 25.67 62.28 67.56
N ILE A 43 26.03 61.12 67.00
CA ILE A 43 25.22 59.91 67.13
C ILE A 43 25.40 59.26 68.51
N PHE A 44 26.62 59.15 69.04
CA PHE A 44 26.93 58.30 70.20
C PHE A 44 27.26 59.03 71.52
N GLY A 45 27.36 60.36 71.56
CA GLY A 45 27.62 61.11 72.80
C GLY A 45 26.48 61.02 73.85
N PRO A 46 26.76 61.16 75.16
CA PRO A 46 25.76 60.96 76.22
C PRO A 46 24.67 62.05 76.27
N LEU A 47 23.42 61.64 76.45
CA LEU A 47 22.27 62.54 76.61
C LEU A 47 22.10 62.99 78.08
N ARG A 48 22.96 63.91 78.55
CA ARG A 48 22.93 64.45 79.93
C ARG A 48 23.07 65.98 80.03
N SER A 49 22.66 66.75 79.03
CA SER A 49 22.60 68.23 79.10
C SER A 49 21.49 68.80 78.22
N LEU A 50 20.83 69.86 78.72
CA LEU A 50 19.77 70.59 78.00
C LEU A 50 20.26 71.14 76.65
N ASN A 51 21.56 71.47 76.55
CA ASN A 51 22.18 72.03 75.35
C ASN A 51 22.24 71.04 74.16
N ASN A 52 21.93 69.75 74.38
CA ASN A 52 21.80 68.75 73.31
C ASN A 52 20.44 68.76 72.60
N TYR A 53 19.52 69.62 73.03
CA TYR A 53 18.18 69.79 72.45
C TYR A 53 18.07 71.15 71.74
N LEU A 54 17.17 71.24 70.77
CA LEU A 54 16.83 72.44 70.03
C LEU A 54 15.35 72.71 70.31
N ARG A 55 15.05 73.83 70.97
CA ARG A 55 13.67 74.21 71.29
C ARG A 55 13.01 74.81 70.06
N ILE A 56 11.91 74.21 69.63
CA ILE A 56 11.08 74.66 68.52
C ILE A 56 9.65 74.80 69.07
N GLY A 57 9.24 76.04 69.33
CA GLY A 57 8.00 76.35 70.04
C GLY A 57 7.96 75.78 71.46
N SER A 58 6.99 74.89 71.70
CA SER A 58 6.77 74.15 72.94
C SER A 58 7.61 72.87 73.07
N TYR A 59 8.21 72.37 71.98
CA TYR A 59 8.87 71.07 71.95
C TYR A 59 10.40 71.18 71.95
N TYR A 60 11.06 70.22 72.63
CA TYR A 60 12.51 70.07 72.65
C TYR A 60 12.93 68.89 71.76
N ILE A 61 13.36 69.17 70.53
CA ILE A 61 13.82 68.13 69.61
C ILE A 61 15.30 67.86 69.88
N ALA A 62 15.68 66.60 70.10
CA ALA A 62 17.09 66.24 70.28
C ALA A 62 17.88 66.56 69.00
N LYS A 63 19.00 67.28 69.11
CA LYS A 63 19.88 67.59 67.96
C LYS A 63 20.36 66.32 67.24
N LYS A 64 20.45 65.20 67.98
CA LYS A 64 20.66 63.84 67.45
C LYS A 64 19.61 63.39 66.43
N LEU A 65 18.32 63.66 66.68
CA LEU A 65 17.23 63.23 65.81
C LEU A 65 17.27 64.02 64.49
N ILE A 66 17.54 65.32 64.57
CA ILE A 66 17.73 66.19 63.40
C ILE A 66 18.93 65.70 62.58
N ALA A 67 20.07 65.42 63.22
CA ALA A 67 21.24 64.87 62.53
C ALA A 67 20.98 63.49 61.91
N LEU A 68 20.21 62.62 62.57
CA LEU A 68 19.78 61.33 62.02
C LEU A 68 18.92 61.51 60.76
N ILE A 69 17.93 62.41 60.81
CA ILE A 69 17.04 62.72 59.68
C ILE A 69 17.84 63.29 58.50
N VAL A 70 18.77 64.23 58.74
CA VAL A 70 19.62 64.81 57.68
C VAL A 70 20.56 63.77 57.06
N VAL A 71 21.10 62.84 57.85
CA VAL A 71 21.89 61.71 57.31
C VAL A 71 21.00 60.75 56.51
N LEU A 72 19.78 60.49 56.98
CA LEU A 72 18.82 59.63 56.28
C LEU A 72 18.38 60.24 54.93
N THR A 73 18.06 61.53 54.88
CA THR A 73 17.69 62.22 53.63
C THR A 73 18.86 62.32 52.67
N LEU A 74 20.10 62.58 53.14
CA LEU A 74 21.28 62.51 52.29
C LEU A 74 21.52 61.11 51.71
N ILE A 75 21.25 60.04 52.48
CA ILE A 75 21.32 58.65 52.00
C ILE A 75 20.23 58.36 50.95
N ILE A 76 19.00 58.84 51.17
CA ILE A 76 17.89 58.71 50.23
C ILE A 76 18.18 59.46 48.93
N VAL A 77 18.70 60.69 49.00
CA VAL A 77 19.11 61.47 47.80
C VAL A 77 20.27 60.79 47.07
N TYR A 78 21.28 60.30 47.78
CA TYR A 78 22.42 59.60 47.16
C TYR A 78 21.99 58.33 46.40
N PHE A 79 21.17 57.47 47.01
CA PHE A 79 20.68 56.26 46.36
C PHE A 79 19.53 56.53 45.36
N GLY A 80 18.84 57.66 45.45
CA GLY A 80 17.78 58.05 44.51
C GLY A 80 18.28 58.74 43.24
N PHE A 81 19.40 59.48 43.31
CA PHE A 81 19.88 60.33 42.20
C PHE A 81 21.31 60.05 41.73
N ILE A 82 22.20 59.49 42.56
CA ILE A 82 23.64 59.41 42.25
C ILE A 82 24.10 57.99 41.93
N SER A 83 23.64 56.98 42.68
CA SER A 83 24.05 55.58 42.46
C SER A 83 23.03 54.58 43.02
N PRO A 84 21.89 54.33 42.36
CA PRO A 84 20.89 53.37 42.83
C PRO A 84 21.45 51.93 42.90
N PRO A 85 21.24 51.19 44.00
CA PRO A 85 21.53 49.76 44.06
C PRO A 85 20.64 48.96 43.10
N ALA A 86 21.11 47.82 42.59
CA ALA A 86 20.38 47.03 41.57
C ALA A 86 18.93 46.66 41.95
N PHE A 87 18.61 46.47 43.23
CA PHE A 87 17.23 46.20 43.67
C PHE A 87 16.29 47.41 43.45
N VAL A 88 16.81 48.65 43.48
CA VAL A 88 16.03 49.88 43.28
C VAL A 88 15.57 49.98 41.83
N ASN A 89 16.38 49.57 40.86
CA ASN A 89 15.95 49.50 39.45
C ASN A 89 14.78 48.51 39.28
N LYS A 90 14.81 47.36 39.98
CA LYS A 90 13.71 46.39 40.00
C LYS A 90 12.47 46.89 40.77
N TRP A 91 12.62 47.84 41.69
CA TRP A 91 11.53 48.38 42.52
C TRP A 91 10.85 49.63 41.95
N PHE A 92 11.56 50.41 41.11
CA PHE A 92 11.02 51.62 40.47
C PHE A 92 10.46 51.40 39.05
N GLY A 93 10.53 50.18 38.50
CA GLY A 93 9.78 49.78 37.31
C GLY A 93 10.07 50.55 36.02
N ARG A 94 11.23 51.22 35.93
CA ARG A 94 11.59 52.07 34.77
C ARG A 94 12.17 51.25 33.60
N THR A 95 11.35 50.41 32.99
CA THR A 95 11.55 50.10 31.57
C THR A 95 11.26 51.38 30.77
N PRO A 96 12.20 51.88 29.95
CA PRO A 96 11.95 53.05 29.12
C PRO A 96 10.79 52.77 28.17
N GLN A 97 9.77 53.64 28.23
CA GLN A 97 8.63 53.61 27.33
C GLN A 97 9.04 54.41 26.10
N LEU A 98 9.07 53.76 24.93
CA LEU A 98 9.47 54.38 23.65
C LEU A 98 8.31 54.28 22.65
N GLU A 99 8.04 55.34 21.91
CA GLU A 99 7.25 55.21 20.69
C GLU A 99 8.06 54.42 19.64
N ALA A 100 7.40 53.60 18.83
CA ALA A 100 8.06 52.74 17.83
C ALA A 100 8.94 53.53 16.85
N SER A 101 8.46 54.71 16.43
CA SER A 101 9.20 55.68 15.61
C SER A 101 10.51 56.13 16.28
N ALA A 102 10.45 56.49 17.57
CA ALA A 102 11.58 56.96 18.35
C ALA A 102 12.56 55.83 18.70
N ALA A 103 12.07 54.62 18.95
CA ALA A 103 12.92 53.44 19.22
C ALA A 103 13.79 53.10 17.99
N ALA A 104 13.18 53.05 16.80
CA ALA A 104 13.89 52.80 15.55
C ALA A 104 14.85 53.95 15.19
N ALA A 105 14.39 55.21 15.26
CA ALA A 105 15.19 56.37 14.86
C ALA A 105 16.40 56.66 15.78
N SER A 106 16.39 56.19 17.03
CA SER A 106 17.45 56.43 18.01
C SER A 106 18.51 55.33 18.09
N GLY A 107 18.32 54.19 17.40
CA GLY A 107 19.24 53.04 17.49
C GLY A 107 19.35 52.44 18.89
N PHE A 108 18.28 52.55 19.70
CA PHE A 108 18.32 52.23 21.13
C PHE A 108 18.74 50.77 21.39
N THR A 109 19.55 50.57 22.43
CA THR A 109 20.07 49.26 22.83
C THR A 109 19.89 49.04 24.34
N GLY A 110 19.28 47.92 24.73
CA GLY A 110 18.89 47.59 26.10
C GLY A 110 17.40 47.23 26.23
N THR A 111 16.93 46.89 27.43
CA THR A 111 15.51 46.54 27.65
C THR A 111 14.61 47.77 27.58
N ALA A 112 13.52 47.68 26.81
CA ALA A 112 12.52 48.73 26.65
C ALA A 112 11.10 48.16 26.56
N ALA A 113 10.11 49.04 26.66
CA ALA A 113 8.74 48.78 26.26
C ALA A 113 8.38 49.71 25.09
N VAL A 114 8.08 49.15 23.93
CA VAL A 114 7.76 49.89 22.70
C VAL A 114 6.26 50.00 22.53
N LYS A 115 5.79 51.19 22.13
CA LYS A 115 4.39 51.54 21.98
C LYS A 115 4.06 52.12 20.61
N ASP A 116 2.81 51.99 20.21
CA ASP A 116 2.25 52.75 19.08
C ASP A 116 1.95 54.21 19.46
N ALA A 117 1.46 54.98 18.48
CA ALA A 117 1.11 56.40 18.66
C ALA A 117 -0.07 56.64 19.61
N ASP A 118 -0.93 55.64 19.81
CA ASP A 118 -2.04 55.65 20.77
C ASP A 118 -1.58 55.24 22.19
N GLY A 119 -0.29 54.95 22.37
CA GLY A 119 0.33 54.61 23.65
C GLY A 119 0.13 53.15 24.07
N LYS A 120 -0.34 52.29 23.17
CA LYS A 120 -0.59 50.87 23.40
C LYS A 120 0.69 50.06 23.27
N LEU A 121 0.86 49.04 24.11
CA LEU A 121 2.06 48.20 24.13
C LEU A 121 2.14 47.34 22.86
N LEU A 122 3.23 47.47 22.11
CA LEU A 122 3.58 46.62 20.97
C LEU A 122 4.63 45.57 21.34
N TYR A 123 5.66 45.95 22.12
CA TYR A 123 6.75 45.05 22.49
C TYR A 123 7.28 45.32 23.91
N GLU A 124 7.69 44.27 24.61
CA GLU A 124 8.42 44.32 25.88
C GLU A 124 9.63 43.36 25.80
N GLY A 125 10.84 43.88 25.83
CA GLY A 125 12.05 43.05 25.73
C GLY A 125 13.32 43.85 25.45
N PRO A 126 14.45 43.18 25.17
CA PRO A 126 15.68 43.83 24.74
C PRO A 126 15.57 44.36 23.31
N LEU A 127 16.22 45.50 23.07
CA LEU A 127 16.48 46.05 21.76
C LEU A 127 17.99 46.06 21.50
N ALA A 128 18.38 45.91 20.23
CA ALA A 128 19.74 46.13 19.75
C ALA A 128 19.68 46.98 18.47
N GLY A 129 20.29 48.17 18.48
CA GLY A 129 20.23 49.10 17.34
C GLY A 129 18.81 49.54 16.95
N GLY A 130 17.85 49.51 17.88
CA GLY A 130 16.42 49.78 17.64
C GLY A 130 15.60 48.57 17.18
N LEU A 131 16.21 47.42 16.92
CA LEU A 131 15.54 46.17 16.52
C LEU A 131 15.29 45.25 17.73
N TYR A 132 14.26 44.40 17.68
CA TYR A 132 14.00 43.38 18.71
C TYR A 132 15.13 42.34 18.75
N GLU A 133 15.60 41.99 19.95
CA GLU A 133 16.74 41.09 20.14
C GLU A 133 16.60 40.31 21.47
N GLY A 134 16.90 39.01 21.47
CA GLY A 134 16.80 38.14 22.65
C GLY A 134 15.36 37.92 23.15
N ALA A 135 15.22 37.33 24.34
CA ALA A 135 13.92 36.94 24.90
C ALA A 135 13.00 38.14 25.20
N GLY A 136 11.88 38.25 24.48
CA GLY A 136 10.91 39.34 24.58
C GLY A 136 9.45 38.89 24.41
N ARG A 137 8.55 39.87 24.33
CA ARG A 137 7.12 39.71 24.09
C ARG A 137 6.66 40.72 23.04
N LEU A 138 5.93 40.27 22.03
CA LEU A 138 5.26 41.08 21.02
C LEU A 138 3.75 40.98 21.21
N TYR A 139 3.04 42.06 20.99
CA TYR A 139 1.59 42.21 21.22
C TYR A 139 0.89 42.64 19.94
N TYR A 140 -0.39 42.28 19.82
CA TYR A 140 -1.26 42.77 18.76
C TYR A 140 -1.71 44.22 19.02
N PRO A 141 -2.15 44.98 17.99
CA PRO A 141 -2.91 46.22 18.18
C PRO A 141 -4.21 46.04 18.99
N GLY A 142 -4.67 44.80 19.21
CA GLY A 142 -5.73 44.47 20.19
C GLY A 142 -5.27 44.58 21.65
N GLY A 143 -3.99 44.35 21.95
CA GLY A 143 -3.42 44.26 23.30
C GLY A 143 -3.20 42.83 23.79
N THR A 144 -3.75 41.84 23.07
CA THR A 144 -3.46 40.42 23.22
C THR A 144 -1.97 40.15 22.97
N LEU A 145 -1.37 39.21 23.71
CA LEU A 145 -0.03 38.70 23.41
C LEU A 145 -0.05 38.04 22.02
N ARG A 146 0.90 38.39 21.16
CA ARG A 146 1.08 37.79 19.83
C ARG A 146 2.19 36.76 19.83
N TYR A 147 3.33 37.09 20.42
CA TYR A 147 4.48 36.19 20.50
C TYR A 147 5.25 36.40 21.80
N ARG A 148 5.85 35.33 22.32
CA ARG A 148 6.75 35.33 23.45
C ARG A 148 7.87 34.35 23.18
N GLY A 149 9.10 34.83 23.08
CA GLY A 149 10.25 34.00 22.71
C GLY A 149 11.46 34.85 22.38
N ASP A 150 12.46 34.24 21.78
CA ASP A 150 13.67 34.92 21.34
C ASP A 150 13.43 35.74 20.07
N PHE A 151 14.22 36.79 19.89
CA PHE A 151 14.28 37.63 18.70
C PHE A 151 15.71 37.75 18.21
N ALA A 152 15.90 37.93 16.91
CA ALA A 152 17.18 38.27 16.32
C ALA A 152 16.96 39.28 15.18
N LYS A 153 17.66 40.42 15.22
CA LYS A 153 17.60 41.47 14.17
C LYS A 153 16.17 41.98 13.88
N GLY A 154 15.28 41.94 14.87
CA GLY A 154 13.87 42.35 14.74
C GLY A 154 12.88 41.24 14.37
N MET A 155 13.34 40.05 13.99
CA MET A 155 12.49 38.91 13.61
C MET A 155 12.38 37.90 14.76
N MET A 156 11.30 37.13 14.80
CA MET A 156 11.15 35.97 15.69
C MET A 156 12.20 34.91 15.34
N ALA A 157 12.91 34.42 16.35
CA ALA A 157 14.02 33.48 16.22
C ALA A 157 14.11 32.58 17.46
N GLY A 158 15.02 31.60 17.47
CA GLY A 158 15.30 30.80 18.66
C GLY A 158 14.07 30.04 19.13
N THR A 159 13.72 30.11 20.42
CA THR A 159 12.56 29.41 20.98
C THR A 159 11.41 30.35 21.31
N GLY A 160 10.16 29.94 21.04
CA GLY A 160 9.00 30.81 21.33
C GLY A 160 7.62 30.14 21.31
N GLU A 161 6.64 30.95 21.71
CA GLU A 161 5.19 30.69 21.72
C GLU A 161 4.50 31.79 20.89
N HIS A 162 3.74 31.42 19.86
CA HIS A 162 2.96 32.32 19.00
C HIS A 162 1.46 32.07 19.21
N TYR A 163 0.69 33.15 19.27
CA TYR A 163 -0.72 33.17 19.68
C TYR A 163 -1.57 33.94 18.65
N ALA A 164 -2.87 33.63 18.57
CA ALA A 164 -3.83 34.38 17.77
C ALA A 164 -4.37 35.62 18.51
N GLU A 165 -5.17 36.45 17.82
CA GLU A 165 -5.73 37.69 18.38
C GLU A 165 -6.73 37.46 19.54
N ASP A 166 -7.35 36.26 19.60
CA ASP A 166 -8.20 35.81 20.71
C ASP A 166 -7.41 35.29 21.94
N GLY A 167 -6.10 35.10 21.79
CA GLY A 167 -5.20 34.58 22.83
C GLY A 167 -5.02 33.05 22.83
N SER A 168 -5.62 32.32 21.89
CA SER A 168 -5.33 30.90 21.68
C SER A 168 -3.86 30.71 21.27
N LEU A 169 -3.23 29.62 21.75
CA LEU A 169 -1.87 29.26 21.36
C LEU A 169 -1.92 28.65 19.95
N LEU A 170 -1.20 29.23 18.99
CA LEU A 170 -1.10 28.67 17.64
C LEU A 170 0.09 27.73 17.51
N TYR A 171 1.24 28.08 18.08
CA TYR A 171 2.49 27.34 17.94
C TYR A 171 3.40 27.49 19.15
N ARG A 172 4.12 26.43 19.50
CA ARG A 172 5.26 26.44 20.44
C ARG A 172 6.41 25.65 19.82
N GLY A 173 7.58 26.24 19.70
CA GLY A 173 8.74 25.57 19.09
C GLY A 173 9.86 26.52 18.70
N GLU A 174 10.66 26.10 17.73
CA GLU A 174 11.76 26.88 17.17
C GLU A 174 11.31 27.84 16.04
N PHE A 175 12.04 28.94 15.89
CA PHE A 175 11.78 30.00 14.92
C PHE A 175 13.07 30.40 14.19
N MET A 176 12.94 30.73 12.90
CA MET A 176 13.99 31.32 12.09
C MET A 176 13.38 32.28 11.07
N ASP A 177 13.86 33.53 11.05
CA ASP A 177 13.44 34.60 10.14
C ASP A 177 11.91 34.73 10.01
N ASP A 178 11.23 34.94 11.15
CA ASP A 178 9.77 35.03 11.31
C ASP A 178 8.95 33.78 10.95
N ARG A 179 9.60 32.63 10.68
CA ARG A 179 8.95 31.37 10.32
C ARG A 179 9.17 30.28 11.35
N TYR A 180 8.23 29.33 11.44
CA TYR A 180 8.41 28.08 12.19
C TYR A 180 9.56 27.27 11.58
N ALA A 181 10.45 26.77 12.43
CA ALA A 181 11.64 25.99 12.10
C ALA A 181 11.88 24.93 13.19
N GLY A 182 12.86 24.04 12.99
CA GLY A 182 13.34 23.12 14.04
C GLY A 182 12.22 22.26 14.65
N ALA A 183 12.32 21.92 15.93
CA ALA A 183 11.29 21.18 16.64
C ALA A 183 10.13 22.10 17.08
N GLY A 184 8.89 21.67 16.87
CA GLY A 184 7.72 22.40 17.35
C GLY A 184 6.40 21.65 17.36
N ALA A 185 5.41 22.28 17.97
CA ALA A 185 4.02 21.87 18.02
C ALA A 185 3.11 23.01 17.55
N LEU A 186 2.23 22.70 16.60
CA LEU A 186 1.15 23.56 16.11
C LEU A 186 -0.17 23.07 16.72
N PHE A 187 -1.08 23.97 17.08
CA PHE A 187 -2.31 23.65 17.82
C PHE A 187 -3.59 24.09 17.08
N TYR A 188 -4.71 23.50 17.48
CA TYR A 188 -6.08 23.96 17.21
C TYR A 188 -6.51 25.03 18.24
N PRO A 189 -7.57 25.83 17.98
CA PRO A 189 -7.99 26.93 18.86
C PRO A 189 -8.43 26.49 20.27
N ASP A 190 -8.84 25.24 20.44
CA ASP A 190 -9.18 24.61 21.72
C ASP A 190 -7.94 24.22 22.57
N GLY A 191 -6.75 24.23 21.96
CA GLY A 191 -5.49 23.80 22.55
C GLY A 191 -5.07 22.37 22.21
N THR A 192 -5.84 21.63 21.41
CA THR A 192 -5.48 20.28 20.95
C THR A 192 -4.30 20.35 19.97
N PRO A 193 -3.28 19.48 20.08
CA PRO A 193 -2.20 19.42 19.09
C PRO A 193 -2.76 19.14 17.69
N LYS A 194 -2.31 19.90 16.70
CA LYS A 194 -2.61 19.73 15.27
C LYS A 194 -1.48 19.02 14.55
N TYR A 195 -0.24 19.39 14.89
CA TYR A 195 0.97 18.73 14.40
C TYR A 195 2.08 18.87 15.45
N GLU A 196 2.85 17.81 15.66
CA GLU A 196 4.05 17.80 16.50
C GLU A 196 5.20 17.15 15.71
N GLY A 197 6.30 17.86 15.48
CA GLY A 197 7.37 17.38 14.59
C GLY A 197 8.42 18.43 14.25
N GLN A 198 9.10 18.25 13.11
CA GLN A 198 10.05 19.24 12.59
C GLN A 198 9.39 20.22 11.60
N PHE A 199 9.94 21.42 11.52
CA PHE A 199 9.48 22.47 10.62
C PHE A 199 10.64 23.03 9.78
N ALA A 200 10.34 23.36 8.52
CA ALA A 200 11.25 24.10 7.64
C ALA A 200 10.50 25.22 6.91
N GLY A 201 10.94 26.46 7.11
CA GLY A 201 10.41 27.62 6.37
C GLY A 201 8.91 27.91 6.59
N GLY A 202 8.32 27.40 7.68
CA GLY A 202 6.88 27.47 7.98
C GLY A 202 6.06 26.24 7.56
N MET A 203 6.67 25.22 6.95
CA MET A 203 6.02 23.97 6.53
C MET A 203 6.46 22.79 7.42
N TYR A 204 5.66 21.72 7.48
CA TYR A 204 6.07 20.45 8.08
C TYR A 204 7.19 19.81 7.24
N GLU A 205 8.23 19.31 7.90
CA GLU A 205 9.41 18.69 7.29
C GLU A 205 9.89 17.56 8.21
N GLY A 206 10.64 16.58 7.70
CA GLY A 206 11.22 15.52 8.53
C GLY A 206 10.18 14.70 9.32
N ALA A 207 10.58 14.12 10.44
CA ALA A 207 9.69 13.30 11.26
C ALA A 207 8.64 14.15 12.01
N GLY A 208 7.38 13.71 12.00
CA GLY A 208 6.30 14.33 12.76
C GLY A 208 5.01 13.53 12.80
N THR A 209 4.06 14.04 13.57
CA THR A 209 2.76 13.47 13.85
C THR A 209 1.67 14.52 13.60
N ALA A 210 0.62 14.16 12.87
CA ALA A 210 -0.54 15.00 12.60
C ALA A 210 -1.81 14.42 13.22
N TYR A 211 -2.67 15.29 13.73
CA TYR A 211 -3.90 14.95 14.45
C TYR A 211 -5.10 15.74 13.90
N LYS A 212 -6.31 15.28 14.21
CA LYS A 212 -7.56 16.05 14.03
C LYS A 212 -7.85 16.91 15.28
N GLU A 213 -8.87 17.77 15.15
CA GLU A 213 -9.37 18.66 16.22
C GLU A 213 -9.99 17.91 17.41
N ASP A 214 -10.40 16.64 17.24
CA ASP A 214 -10.83 15.74 18.33
C ASP A 214 -9.65 15.01 19.02
N GLY A 215 -8.41 15.32 18.64
CA GLY A 215 -7.19 14.66 19.10
C GLY A 215 -6.92 13.29 18.48
N SER A 216 -7.76 12.80 17.56
CA SER A 216 -7.50 11.54 16.87
C SER A 216 -6.27 11.65 15.97
N LEU A 217 -5.48 10.58 15.95
CA LEU A 217 -4.28 10.47 15.13
C LEU A 217 -4.67 10.40 13.65
N VAL A 218 -4.02 11.18 12.79
CA VAL A 218 -4.21 11.14 11.33
C VAL A 218 -3.02 10.44 10.68
N TYR A 219 -1.80 10.87 11.01
CA TYR A 219 -0.58 10.38 10.39
C TYR A 219 0.60 10.48 11.36
N ALA A 220 1.51 9.51 11.32
CA ALA A 220 2.81 9.57 11.97
C ALA A 220 3.89 9.03 11.02
N GLY A 221 4.90 9.82 10.69
CA GLY A 221 5.87 9.49 9.65
C GLY A 221 6.73 10.68 9.25
N ASN A 222 7.22 10.70 8.01
CA ASN A 222 8.06 11.79 7.51
C ASN A 222 7.29 12.74 6.56
N PHE A 223 7.74 13.98 6.53
CA PHE A 223 7.14 15.07 5.75
C PHE A 223 8.21 15.75 4.89
N VAL A 224 7.79 16.20 3.71
CA VAL A 224 8.57 17.14 2.87
C VAL A 224 7.61 18.24 2.39
N LYS A 225 7.90 19.50 2.75
CA LYS A 225 7.11 20.68 2.37
C LYS A 225 5.60 20.55 2.70
N GLY A 226 5.28 19.89 3.81
CA GLY A 226 3.91 19.66 4.26
C GLY A 226 3.23 18.37 3.74
N ALA A 227 3.81 17.67 2.78
CA ALA A 227 3.26 16.41 2.24
C ALA A 227 3.90 15.17 2.88
N TYR A 228 3.14 14.09 3.05
CA TYR A 228 3.67 12.81 3.54
C TYR A 228 4.71 12.24 2.58
N SER A 229 5.82 11.72 3.10
CA SER A 229 6.97 11.26 2.32
C SER A 229 7.74 10.18 3.09
N GLY A 230 8.42 9.27 2.39
CA GLY A 230 9.17 8.19 3.04
C GLY A 230 8.27 7.28 3.88
N ASP A 231 8.83 6.59 4.87
CA ASP A 231 8.08 5.68 5.73
C ASP A 231 7.12 6.44 6.68
N GLY A 232 5.89 5.93 6.81
CA GLY A 232 4.88 6.47 7.71
C GLY A 232 3.65 5.57 7.91
N LYS A 233 2.75 6.01 8.79
CA LYS A 233 1.52 5.32 9.18
C LYS A 233 0.35 6.27 9.09
N LEU A 234 -0.70 5.86 8.37
CA LEU A 234 -1.94 6.60 8.18
C LEU A 234 -3.07 5.93 8.96
N TYR A 235 -3.89 6.73 9.65
CA TYR A 235 -4.92 6.27 10.56
C TYR A 235 -6.31 6.75 10.11
N GLY A 236 -7.31 5.90 10.32
CA GLY A 236 -8.72 6.17 10.01
C GLY A 236 -9.47 6.79 11.17
N GLU A 237 -10.73 7.15 10.92
CA GLU A 237 -11.57 7.87 11.89
C GLU A 237 -11.87 7.07 13.17
N SER A 238 -11.72 5.75 13.12
CA SER A 238 -11.81 4.85 14.27
C SER A 238 -10.50 4.76 15.11
N GLY A 239 -9.49 5.58 14.78
CA GLY A 239 -8.14 5.51 15.36
C GLY A 239 -7.33 4.28 14.92
N LYS A 240 -7.87 3.45 14.03
CA LYS A 240 -7.18 2.25 13.51
C LYS A 240 -6.26 2.61 12.36
N LEU A 241 -5.18 1.84 12.24
CA LEU A 241 -4.26 1.90 11.11
C LEU A 241 -5.01 1.56 9.81
N LEU A 242 -4.85 2.38 8.76
CA LEU A 242 -5.34 2.12 7.41
C LEU A 242 -4.21 1.79 6.44
N TYR A 243 -3.02 2.36 6.64
CA TYR A 243 -1.83 2.08 5.85
C TYR A 243 -0.56 2.24 6.68
N GLU A 244 0.39 1.33 6.50
CA GLU A 244 1.77 1.44 7.01
C GLU A 244 2.74 1.09 5.88
N GLY A 245 3.63 2.02 5.54
CA GLY A 245 4.53 1.86 4.41
C GLY A 245 5.09 3.18 3.91
N GLN A 246 5.57 3.16 2.68
CA GLN A 246 6.22 4.30 2.05
C GLN A 246 5.22 5.23 1.34
N PHE A 247 5.60 6.51 1.30
CA PHE A 247 4.85 7.61 0.70
C PHE A 247 5.74 8.46 -0.21
N ASN A 248 5.14 9.03 -1.25
CA ASN A 248 5.73 10.07 -2.08
C ASN A 248 4.69 11.17 -2.33
N ASN A 249 4.97 12.39 -1.87
CA ASN A 249 4.09 13.56 -2.03
C ASN A 249 2.62 13.31 -1.64
N GLY A 250 2.39 12.65 -0.50
CA GLY A 250 1.05 12.32 0.02
C GLY A 250 0.44 11.02 -0.52
N VAL A 251 1.05 10.35 -1.49
CA VAL A 251 0.52 9.16 -2.19
C VAL A 251 1.32 7.91 -1.79
N TYR A 252 0.68 6.74 -1.72
CA TYR A 252 1.37 5.46 -1.45
C TYR A 252 2.34 5.12 -2.59
N GLU A 253 3.57 4.74 -2.21
CA GLU A 253 4.68 4.46 -3.12
C GLU A 253 5.59 3.42 -2.45
N GLY A 254 6.30 2.57 -3.21
CA GLY A 254 7.22 1.59 -2.62
C GLY A 254 6.50 0.53 -1.79
N ALA A 255 7.16 -0.01 -0.76
CA ALA A 255 6.60 -1.11 0.04
C ALA A 255 5.57 -0.61 1.08
N GLY A 256 4.46 -1.34 1.23
CA GLY A 256 3.43 -1.00 2.22
C GLY A 256 2.41 -2.10 2.50
N LYS A 257 1.65 -1.90 3.59
CA LYS A 257 0.54 -2.73 4.05
C LYS A 257 -0.71 -1.86 4.20
N GLN A 258 -1.83 -2.34 3.66
CA GLN A 258 -3.12 -1.65 3.70
C GLN A 258 -4.14 -2.48 4.48
N PHE A 259 -4.95 -1.78 5.28
CA PHE A 259 -5.93 -2.36 6.21
C PHE A 259 -7.32 -1.77 5.97
N ASP A 260 -8.36 -2.49 6.40
CA ASP A 260 -9.74 -1.99 6.39
C ASP A 260 -10.08 -1.14 7.63
N GLY A 261 -11.29 -0.58 7.67
CA GLY A 261 -11.78 0.16 8.86
C GLY A 261 -11.99 -0.72 10.11
N GLY A 262 -11.92 -2.04 9.97
CA GLY A 262 -11.86 -3.04 11.03
C GLY A 262 -10.45 -3.25 11.60
N GLY A 263 -9.39 -2.92 10.85
CA GLY A 263 -7.99 -3.26 11.14
C GLY A 263 -7.54 -4.61 10.59
N ALA A 264 -8.34 -5.26 9.74
CA ALA A 264 -7.95 -6.46 9.01
C ALA A 264 -7.01 -6.08 7.85
N LEU A 265 -5.98 -6.89 7.60
CA LEU A 265 -5.06 -6.70 6.47
C LEU A 265 -5.79 -7.00 5.16
N LEU A 266 -5.75 -6.07 4.21
CA LEU A 266 -6.30 -6.22 2.85
C LEU A 266 -5.20 -6.51 1.83
N TYR A 267 -4.02 -5.91 1.99
CA TYR A 267 -2.90 -6.06 1.07
C TYR A 267 -1.56 -5.86 1.76
N GLU A 268 -0.54 -6.64 1.37
CA GLU A 268 0.87 -6.32 1.61
C GLU A 268 1.68 -6.47 0.31
N GLY A 269 2.53 -5.50 -0.03
CA GLY A 269 3.27 -5.52 -1.30
C GLY A 269 3.78 -4.15 -1.69
N ASN A 270 3.86 -3.89 -3.00
CA ASN A 270 4.42 -2.65 -3.53
C ASN A 270 3.36 -1.76 -4.19
N TYR A 271 3.58 -0.45 -4.11
CA TYR A 271 2.74 0.60 -4.66
C TYR A 271 3.55 1.45 -5.64
N LEU A 272 2.87 1.95 -6.67
CA LEU A 272 3.38 2.95 -7.60
C LEU A 272 2.27 3.97 -7.85
N ALA A 273 2.50 5.24 -7.51
CA ALA A 273 1.52 6.32 -7.62
C ALA A 273 0.12 5.96 -7.06
N GLY A 274 0.08 5.32 -5.88
CA GLY A 274 -1.14 4.98 -5.16
C GLY A 274 -1.84 3.70 -5.65
N LYS A 275 -1.25 2.98 -6.60
CA LYS A 275 -1.80 1.74 -7.18
C LYS A 275 -0.92 0.53 -6.85
N LEU A 276 -1.54 -0.63 -6.64
CA LEU A 276 -0.83 -1.90 -6.47
C LEU A 276 0.03 -2.19 -7.71
N SER A 277 1.30 -2.53 -7.50
CA SER A 277 2.29 -2.71 -8.56
C SER A 277 3.37 -3.69 -8.12
N GLY A 278 3.98 -4.43 -9.05
CA GLY A 278 5.02 -5.41 -8.70
C GLY A 278 4.48 -6.55 -7.81
N ALA A 279 5.34 -7.19 -7.02
CA ALA A 279 4.93 -8.30 -6.16
C ALA A 279 4.12 -7.86 -4.94
N GLY A 280 3.09 -8.63 -4.58
CA GLY A 280 2.30 -8.45 -3.37
C GLY A 280 1.30 -9.59 -3.12
N LYS A 281 0.58 -9.49 -2.00
CA LYS A 281 -0.49 -10.41 -1.59
C LYS A 281 -1.74 -9.60 -1.25
N GLU A 282 -2.88 -10.03 -1.78
CA GLU A 282 -4.21 -9.54 -1.39
C GLU A 282 -4.90 -10.58 -0.50
N TYR A 283 -5.74 -10.14 0.43
CA TYR A 283 -6.40 -10.97 1.44
C TYR A 283 -7.93 -10.81 1.39
N PHE A 284 -8.64 -11.87 1.79
CA PHE A 284 -10.05 -11.79 2.16
C PHE A 284 -10.21 -11.18 3.56
N PRO A 285 -11.38 -10.61 3.91
CA PRO A 285 -11.66 -10.12 5.27
C PRO A 285 -11.54 -11.17 6.39
N SER A 286 -11.53 -12.46 6.02
CA SER A 286 -11.25 -13.60 6.92
C SER A 286 -9.77 -13.77 7.26
N GLY A 287 -8.85 -13.04 6.61
CA GLY A 287 -7.41 -13.15 6.77
C GLY A 287 -6.75 -14.23 5.89
N PHE A 288 -7.52 -15.02 5.14
CA PHE A 288 -6.96 -15.91 4.11
C PHE A 288 -6.41 -15.09 2.94
N VAL A 289 -5.30 -15.55 2.36
CA VAL A 289 -4.78 -15.00 1.10
C VAL A 289 -5.82 -15.21 0.01
N LYS A 290 -6.09 -14.16 -0.77
CA LYS A 290 -6.94 -14.14 -1.96
C LYS A 290 -6.11 -14.28 -3.22
N TYR A 291 -5.00 -13.55 -3.30
CA TYR A 291 -4.06 -13.58 -4.42
C TYR A 291 -2.63 -13.39 -3.91
N ASP A 292 -1.68 -14.11 -4.52
CA ASP A 292 -0.24 -14.01 -4.25
C ASP A 292 0.51 -13.98 -5.59
N GLY A 293 1.09 -12.83 -5.96
CA GLY A 293 1.66 -12.67 -7.29
C GLY A 293 2.01 -11.24 -7.64
N ALA A 294 2.06 -10.94 -8.94
CA ALA A 294 2.37 -9.61 -9.44
C ALA A 294 1.11 -8.77 -9.77
N PHE A 295 1.27 -7.45 -9.66
CA PHE A 295 0.24 -6.45 -9.90
C PHE A 295 0.73 -5.42 -10.91
N LEU A 296 -0.20 -4.85 -11.67
CA LEU A 296 0.04 -3.70 -12.54
C LEU A 296 -1.14 -2.73 -12.46
N LEU A 297 -0.87 -1.49 -12.06
CA LEU A 297 -1.84 -0.39 -11.97
C LEU A 297 -3.11 -0.67 -11.12
N GLY A 298 -3.02 -1.65 -10.22
CA GLY A 298 -4.11 -2.11 -9.34
C GLY A 298 -4.73 -3.46 -9.71
N GLY A 299 -4.43 -4.06 -10.87
CA GLY A 299 -4.95 -5.36 -11.29
C GLY A 299 -3.90 -6.48 -11.27
N TYR A 300 -4.33 -7.74 -11.16
CA TYR A 300 -3.43 -8.90 -11.25
C TYR A 300 -2.74 -8.95 -12.62
N HIS A 301 -1.44 -9.24 -12.62
CA HIS A 301 -0.61 -9.27 -13.82
C HIS A 301 0.60 -10.21 -13.65
N GLY A 302 1.23 -10.66 -14.75
CA GLY A 302 2.37 -11.57 -14.68
C GLY A 302 1.99 -12.91 -14.04
N THR A 303 2.90 -13.52 -13.29
CA THR A 303 2.63 -14.79 -12.60
C THR A 303 2.01 -14.59 -11.21
N GLY A 304 1.03 -15.41 -10.85
CA GLY A 304 0.49 -15.47 -9.49
C GLY A 304 -0.42 -16.67 -9.22
N ASN A 305 -0.79 -16.81 -7.95
CA ASN A 305 -1.69 -17.80 -7.40
C ASN A 305 -2.97 -17.12 -6.91
N LEU A 306 -4.13 -17.69 -7.22
CA LEU A 306 -5.46 -17.22 -6.82
C LEU A 306 -6.14 -18.29 -5.97
N TYR A 307 -6.73 -17.87 -4.84
CA TYR A 307 -7.28 -18.75 -3.81
C TYR A 307 -8.76 -18.42 -3.55
N ASN A 308 -9.48 -19.36 -2.92
CA ASN A 308 -10.85 -19.13 -2.40
C ASN A 308 -10.83 -18.70 -0.92
N GLU A 309 -12.00 -18.37 -0.36
CA GLU A 309 -12.16 -17.95 1.05
C GLU A 309 -11.86 -19.05 2.09
N MET A 310 -11.61 -20.29 1.65
CA MET A 310 -11.15 -21.42 2.49
C MET A 310 -9.63 -21.63 2.39
N GLY A 311 -8.91 -20.81 1.62
CA GLY A 311 -7.48 -20.94 1.36
C GLY A 311 -7.11 -22.04 0.35
N THR A 312 -8.07 -22.68 -0.32
CA THR A 312 -7.78 -23.62 -1.42
C THR A 312 -7.26 -22.83 -2.62
N LEU A 313 -6.18 -23.31 -3.25
CA LEU A 313 -5.73 -22.83 -4.55
C LEU A 313 -6.82 -23.11 -5.60
N VAL A 314 -7.14 -22.11 -6.44
CA VAL A 314 -8.13 -22.19 -7.52
C VAL A 314 -7.46 -22.05 -8.89
N TYR A 315 -6.41 -21.23 -8.98
CA TYR A 315 -5.60 -21.07 -10.19
C TYR A 315 -4.16 -20.71 -9.84
N ALA A 316 -3.20 -21.25 -10.59
CA ALA A 316 -1.79 -20.83 -10.55
C ALA A 316 -1.31 -20.62 -11.98
N GLY A 317 -0.74 -19.45 -12.29
CA GLY A 317 -0.25 -19.16 -13.63
C GLY A 317 -0.24 -17.68 -14.00
N SER A 318 -0.44 -17.41 -15.29
CA SER A 318 -0.26 -16.10 -15.90
C SER A 318 -1.53 -15.25 -15.90
N PHE A 319 -1.39 -13.94 -15.70
CA PHE A 319 -2.47 -12.94 -15.63
C PHE A 319 -2.21 -11.72 -16.52
N ALA A 320 -3.27 -11.21 -17.13
CA ALA A 320 -3.29 -9.89 -17.77
C ALA A 320 -4.62 -9.19 -17.51
N ASN A 321 -4.57 -7.89 -17.18
CA ASN A 321 -5.74 -7.05 -16.92
C ASN A 321 -6.69 -7.65 -15.85
N GLY A 322 -6.15 -8.30 -14.82
CA GLY A 322 -6.94 -8.96 -13.77
C GLY A 322 -7.50 -10.34 -14.10
N LEU A 323 -7.33 -10.84 -15.34
CA LEU A 323 -7.85 -12.13 -15.81
C LEU A 323 -6.72 -13.12 -16.11
N GLN A 324 -7.01 -14.42 -16.01
CA GLN A 324 -6.09 -15.50 -16.40
C GLN A 324 -5.79 -15.39 -17.91
N ASN A 325 -4.51 -15.26 -18.27
CA ASN A 325 -4.08 -15.05 -19.64
C ASN A 325 -2.60 -15.47 -19.81
N GLY A 326 -2.33 -16.45 -20.68
CA GLY A 326 -1.05 -17.16 -20.75
C GLY A 326 -1.16 -18.59 -20.21
N ALA A 327 -0.04 -19.21 -19.84
CA ALA A 327 -0.05 -20.58 -19.28
C ALA A 327 -0.47 -20.59 -17.80
N GLY A 328 -1.15 -21.65 -17.37
CA GLY A 328 -1.53 -21.89 -15.99
C GLY A 328 -2.33 -23.18 -15.76
N GLN A 329 -2.57 -23.48 -14.49
CA GLN A 329 -3.36 -24.61 -14.00
C GLN A 329 -4.58 -24.10 -13.23
N ALA A 330 -5.73 -24.74 -13.40
CA ALA A 330 -6.95 -24.53 -12.61
C ALA A 330 -7.29 -25.75 -11.75
N PHE A 331 -7.82 -25.52 -10.55
CA PHE A 331 -7.92 -26.53 -9.49
C PHE A 331 -9.37 -26.67 -8.98
N ASN A 332 -9.73 -27.86 -8.51
CA ASN A 332 -11.00 -28.14 -7.84
C ASN A 332 -10.95 -27.83 -6.33
N ALA A 333 -12.09 -27.90 -5.65
CA ALA A 333 -12.21 -27.60 -4.22
C ALA A 333 -11.44 -28.57 -3.28
N ALA A 334 -10.96 -29.72 -3.80
CA ALA A 334 -10.08 -30.65 -3.09
C ALA A 334 -8.59 -30.42 -3.41
N GLY A 335 -8.25 -29.46 -4.27
CA GLY A 335 -6.88 -29.15 -4.69
C GLY A 335 -6.36 -30.01 -5.86
N GLY A 336 -7.19 -30.86 -6.46
CA GLY A 336 -6.83 -31.58 -7.69
C GLY A 336 -6.84 -30.64 -8.91
N VAL A 337 -5.88 -30.80 -9.81
CA VAL A 337 -5.87 -30.08 -11.10
C VAL A 337 -7.07 -30.52 -11.93
N VAL A 338 -7.83 -29.57 -12.47
CA VAL A 338 -8.94 -29.80 -13.42
C VAL A 338 -8.50 -29.52 -14.84
N TYR A 339 -7.64 -28.50 -15.03
CA TYR A 339 -7.11 -28.13 -16.33
C TYR A 339 -5.67 -27.63 -16.20
N ASP A 340 -4.83 -28.02 -17.16
CA ASP A 340 -3.47 -27.50 -17.37
C ASP A 340 -3.32 -27.06 -18.82
N GLY A 341 -2.93 -25.81 -19.08
CA GLY A 341 -2.71 -25.32 -20.43
C GLY A 341 -2.76 -23.80 -20.54
N LYS A 342 -3.16 -23.32 -21.72
CA LYS A 342 -3.26 -21.88 -21.99
C LYS A 342 -4.66 -21.32 -21.70
N PHE A 343 -4.67 -20.10 -21.19
CA PHE A 343 -5.83 -19.27 -20.91
C PHE A 343 -5.79 -18.00 -21.76
N VAL A 344 -6.97 -17.51 -22.15
CA VAL A 344 -7.18 -16.15 -22.66
C VAL A 344 -8.44 -15.57 -22.01
N ASN A 345 -8.29 -14.45 -21.31
CA ASN A 345 -9.38 -13.73 -20.63
C ASN A 345 -10.26 -14.63 -19.74
N GLY A 346 -9.62 -15.48 -18.92
CA GLY A 346 -10.31 -16.40 -17.99
C GLY A 346 -10.84 -17.69 -18.61
N LYS A 347 -10.56 -17.97 -19.89
CA LYS A 347 -11.09 -19.14 -20.62
C LYS A 347 -9.97 -20.02 -21.18
N TYR A 348 -10.16 -21.35 -21.15
CA TYR A 348 -9.26 -22.31 -21.78
C TYR A 348 -9.18 -22.08 -23.31
N GLU A 349 -7.96 -22.00 -23.85
CA GLU A 349 -7.70 -21.60 -25.25
C GLU A 349 -6.37 -22.19 -25.76
N GLY A 350 -6.38 -22.83 -26.94
CA GLY A 350 -5.20 -23.52 -27.48
C GLY A 350 -5.05 -24.94 -26.94
N VAL A 351 -3.82 -25.46 -26.87
CA VAL A 351 -3.57 -26.83 -26.35
C VAL A 351 -3.61 -26.83 -24.82
N GLY A 352 -4.24 -27.86 -24.25
CA GLY A 352 -4.26 -28.16 -22.82
C GLY A 352 -4.68 -29.59 -22.51
N SER A 353 -4.69 -29.93 -21.22
CA SER A 353 -5.13 -31.19 -20.63
C SER A 353 -6.27 -30.92 -19.65
N LEU A 354 -7.30 -31.76 -19.66
CA LEU A 354 -8.42 -31.77 -18.72
C LEU A 354 -8.36 -33.07 -17.90
N PHE A 355 -8.67 -32.99 -16.61
CA PHE A 355 -8.63 -34.11 -15.67
C PHE A 355 -9.96 -34.25 -14.92
N ASP A 356 -10.22 -35.43 -14.36
CA ASP A 356 -11.38 -35.69 -13.50
C ASP A 356 -11.12 -35.32 -12.02
N ALA A 357 -12.02 -35.75 -11.13
CA ALA A 357 -11.92 -35.48 -9.70
C ALA A 357 -10.78 -36.26 -9.01
N ASP A 358 -10.40 -37.42 -9.56
CA ASP A 358 -9.34 -38.30 -9.05
C ASP A 358 -7.97 -37.98 -9.68
N GLY A 359 -7.94 -37.09 -10.68
CA GLY A 359 -6.74 -36.61 -11.37
C GLY A 359 -6.36 -37.42 -12.61
N ALA A 360 -7.22 -38.32 -13.08
CA ALA A 360 -6.97 -39.04 -14.33
C ALA A 360 -7.26 -38.14 -15.55
N PRO A 361 -6.50 -38.27 -16.66
CA PRO A 361 -6.68 -37.42 -17.83
C PRO A 361 -7.98 -37.76 -18.57
N LEU A 362 -8.91 -36.83 -18.61
CA LEU A 362 -10.16 -36.93 -19.39
C LEU A 362 -9.97 -36.58 -20.86
N TYR A 363 -9.09 -35.62 -21.17
CA TYR A 363 -8.83 -35.17 -22.53
C TYR A 363 -7.51 -34.41 -22.60
N LYS A 364 -6.80 -34.52 -23.71
CA LYS A 364 -5.68 -33.66 -24.09
C LYS A 364 -5.89 -33.22 -25.53
N GLY A 365 -5.69 -31.94 -25.83
CA GLY A 365 -5.99 -31.39 -27.15
C GLY A 365 -6.40 -29.92 -27.12
N PHE A 366 -7.25 -29.54 -28.07
CA PHE A 366 -7.56 -28.14 -28.36
C PHE A 366 -8.80 -27.63 -27.61
N PHE A 367 -8.67 -26.45 -27.06
CA PHE A 367 -9.71 -25.67 -26.40
C PHE A 367 -9.90 -24.35 -27.15
N ARG A 368 -11.14 -23.86 -27.18
CA ARG A 368 -11.48 -22.55 -27.76
C ARG A 368 -12.60 -21.91 -26.96
N ALA A 369 -12.37 -20.69 -26.48
CA ALA A 369 -13.28 -19.92 -25.65
C ALA A 369 -13.86 -20.70 -24.44
N GLY A 370 -13.07 -21.57 -23.82
CA GLY A 370 -13.46 -22.37 -22.66
C GLY A 370 -14.23 -23.67 -22.97
N SER A 371 -14.29 -24.08 -24.23
CA SER A 371 -14.89 -25.37 -24.64
C SER A 371 -13.87 -26.26 -25.35
N LEU A 372 -14.05 -27.58 -25.24
CA LEU A 372 -13.36 -28.56 -26.09
C LEU A 372 -13.62 -28.24 -27.57
N TYR A 373 -12.59 -28.45 -28.40
CA TYR A 373 -12.62 -28.16 -29.83
C TYR A 373 -11.89 -29.25 -30.61
N ALA A 374 -12.47 -30.45 -30.63
CA ALA A 374 -11.87 -31.63 -31.26
C ALA A 374 -11.72 -31.49 -32.79
N GLU A 375 -12.46 -30.59 -33.45
CA GLU A 375 -12.20 -30.26 -34.86
C GLU A 375 -10.82 -29.60 -35.08
N GLY A 376 -10.17 -29.10 -34.01
CA GLY A 376 -8.80 -28.58 -34.06
C GLY A 376 -7.72 -29.62 -34.37
N PHE A 377 -8.03 -30.93 -34.31
CA PHE A 377 -7.13 -31.99 -34.75
C PHE A 377 -7.14 -32.22 -36.27
N MET A 378 -8.17 -31.77 -36.99
CA MET A 378 -8.34 -32.09 -38.41
C MET A 378 -7.27 -31.40 -39.25
N ASN A 379 -6.69 -32.11 -40.23
CA ASN A 379 -5.61 -31.63 -41.09
C ASN A 379 -4.31 -31.25 -40.33
N LEU A 380 -4.10 -31.73 -39.09
CA LEU A 380 -2.77 -31.70 -38.46
C LEU A 380 -1.88 -32.78 -39.05
N SER A 381 -0.58 -32.52 -39.12
CA SER A 381 0.41 -33.55 -39.46
C SER A 381 0.56 -34.58 -38.34
N LEU A 382 1.01 -35.80 -38.69
CA LEU A 382 1.38 -36.86 -37.74
C LEU A 382 2.27 -36.34 -36.60
N ALA A 383 3.34 -35.63 -36.95
CA ALA A 383 4.27 -35.06 -35.97
C ALA A 383 3.57 -34.08 -35.00
N LYS A 384 2.65 -33.22 -35.50
CA LYS A 384 1.92 -32.28 -34.64
C LYS A 384 0.83 -32.95 -33.80
N LEU A 385 0.23 -34.03 -34.30
CA LEU A 385 -0.67 -34.88 -33.51
C LEU A 385 0.08 -35.52 -32.34
N GLN A 386 1.24 -36.12 -32.60
CA GLN A 386 2.10 -36.74 -31.57
C GLN A 386 2.64 -35.71 -30.58
N GLU A 387 3.07 -34.52 -31.04
CA GLU A 387 3.46 -33.41 -30.14
C GLU A 387 2.30 -33.00 -29.20
N THR A 388 1.07 -32.97 -29.74
CA THR A 388 -0.13 -32.57 -28.97
C THR A 388 -0.56 -33.65 -27.98
N LEU A 389 -0.63 -34.92 -28.37
CA LEU A 389 -1.19 -36.01 -27.56
C LEU A 389 -0.13 -36.77 -26.76
N GLY A 390 1.01 -37.05 -27.37
CA GLY A 390 2.03 -37.98 -26.89
C GLY A 390 2.25 -39.12 -27.89
N GLU A 391 2.91 -40.18 -27.45
CA GLU A 391 2.99 -41.42 -28.22
C GLU A 391 1.61 -42.10 -28.30
N PRO A 392 1.23 -42.69 -29.45
CA PRO A 392 0.02 -43.50 -29.57
C PRO A 392 0.19 -44.83 -28.84
N ASP A 393 -0.92 -45.46 -28.45
CA ASP A 393 -0.90 -46.83 -27.95
C ASP A 393 -0.35 -47.78 -29.02
N ALA A 394 0.31 -48.85 -28.59
CA ALA A 394 0.70 -49.94 -29.48
C ALA A 394 -0.54 -50.45 -30.25
N PRO A 395 -0.44 -50.70 -31.57
CA PRO A 395 -1.57 -51.21 -32.33
C PRO A 395 -2.03 -52.55 -31.71
N PRO A 396 -3.35 -52.81 -31.64
CA PRO A 396 -3.83 -54.10 -31.14
C PRO A 396 -3.18 -55.22 -31.97
N PRO A 397 -2.76 -56.33 -31.34
CA PRO A 397 -2.15 -57.44 -32.06
C PRO A 397 -3.11 -57.87 -33.18
N ALA A 398 -2.58 -57.96 -34.40
CA ALA A 398 -3.38 -58.23 -35.58
C ALA A 398 -4.20 -59.50 -35.36
N ALA A 399 -5.54 -59.36 -35.35
CA ALA A 399 -6.42 -60.49 -35.12
C ALA A 399 -6.23 -61.50 -36.26
N GLU A 400 -5.72 -62.68 -35.92
CA GLU A 400 -5.67 -63.80 -36.86
C GLU A 400 -7.09 -64.10 -37.32
N GLU A 401 -7.28 -64.33 -38.62
CA GLU A 401 -8.60 -64.60 -39.19
C GLU A 401 -9.10 -65.98 -38.73
N GLU A 402 -9.77 -66.04 -37.56
CA GLU A 402 -10.42 -67.25 -37.08
C GLU A 402 -11.54 -67.68 -38.04
N LYS A 403 -11.18 -68.61 -38.93
CA LYS A 403 -12.11 -69.29 -39.82
C LYS A 403 -13.08 -70.12 -38.99
N ALA A 404 -14.35 -69.75 -39.04
CA ALA A 404 -15.42 -70.52 -38.41
C ALA A 404 -15.46 -71.96 -38.96
N SER A 405 -15.44 -72.94 -38.05
CA SER A 405 -15.81 -74.33 -38.33
C SER A 405 -16.66 -74.86 -37.18
N ALA A 406 -17.87 -75.35 -37.48
CA ALA A 406 -18.80 -75.86 -36.48
C ALA A 406 -18.56 -77.35 -36.14
N ALA A 407 -18.94 -77.75 -34.93
CA ALA A 407 -19.23 -79.12 -34.52
C ALA A 407 -20.31 -79.09 -33.43
N GLU A 408 -21.09 -80.17 -33.30
CA GLU A 408 -22.36 -80.18 -32.55
C GLU A 408 -22.39 -81.20 -31.39
N ASP A 409 -23.28 -80.91 -30.41
CA ASP A 409 -24.09 -81.87 -29.62
C ASP A 409 -23.50 -82.63 -28.39
N ALA A 410 -24.42 -83.27 -27.64
CA ALA A 410 -24.28 -84.35 -26.65
C ALA A 410 -24.05 -84.03 -25.15
N THR A 411 -25.04 -83.32 -24.55
CA THR A 411 -25.89 -83.71 -23.37
C THR A 411 -25.41 -84.60 -22.18
N THR A 412 -26.15 -84.47 -21.06
CA THR A 412 -26.16 -85.27 -19.78
C THR A 412 -25.05 -84.94 -18.76
N GLY A 413 -25.29 -84.97 -17.43
CA GLY A 413 -26.52 -85.26 -16.65
C GLY A 413 -26.38 -84.88 -15.16
N GLU A 414 -27.36 -85.27 -14.31
CA GLU A 414 -27.38 -85.11 -12.84
C GLU A 414 -26.19 -85.82 -12.10
N ASP A 415 -25.88 -85.63 -10.80
CA ASP A 415 -26.76 -85.36 -9.64
C ASP A 415 -26.01 -84.69 -8.43
N ALA A 416 -26.72 -84.45 -7.32
CA ALA A 416 -26.31 -83.64 -6.16
C ALA A 416 -25.54 -84.37 -5.04
N ALA A 417 -24.94 -83.62 -4.08
CA ALA A 417 -25.33 -83.65 -2.64
C ALA A 417 -24.30 -83.05 -1.62
N THR A 418 -24.82 -82.19 -0.71
CA THR A 418 -24.50 -82.04 0.74
C THR A 418 -23.10 -81.64 1.28
N GLY A 419 -23.10 -80.89 2.41
CA GLY A 419 -21.93 -80.49 3.24
C GLY A 419 -21.87 -78.98 3.48
N GLU A 420 -22.73 -78.39 4.32
CA GLU A 420 -22.49 -78.07 5.76
C GLU A 420 -21.54 -76.87 6.02
N ASP A 421 -21.81 -75.91 6.93
CA ASP A 421 -23.11 -75.41 7.45
C ASP A 421 -22.96 -74.02 8.14
N ALA A 422 -24.11 -73.39 8.45
CA ALA A 422 -24.51 -72.52 9.59
C ALA A 422 -23.49 -71.92 10.60
N ALA A 423 -23.77 -70.80 11.29
CA ALA A 423 -24.80 -69.74 11.17
C ALA A 423 -24.55 -68.55 12.14
N ASP A 424 -25.36 -67.49 11.97
CA ASP A 424 -25.88 -66.45 12.89
C ASP A 424 -25.46 -66.34 14.38
N GLU A 425 -25.44 -65.10 14.89
CA GLU A 425 -26.51 -64.65 15.83
C GLU A 425 -26.63 -63.09 15.90
N GLU A 426 -27.80 -62.58 16.33
CA GLU A 426 -28.15 -61.15 16.37
C GLU A 426 -28.90 -60.75 17.68
N ALA A 427 -29.04 -59.44 17.91
CA ALA A 427 -29.94 -58.75 18.87
C ALA A 427 -29.66 -58.82 20.39
N GLY A 428 -29.96 -57.73 21.14
CA GLY A 428 -29.85 -57.75 22.62
C GLY A 428 -29.80 -56.45 23.45
N THR A 429 -30.53 -55.37 23.12
CA THR A 429 -30.72 -54.18 24.02
C THR A 429 -31.85 -54.42 25.05
N PRO A 430 -31.97 -53.78 26.25
CA PRO A 430 -32.43 -52.36 26.33
C PRO A 430 -32.24 -51.52 27.65
N SER A 431 -32.70 -50.24 27.55
CA SER A 431 -33.52 -49.46 28.55
C SER A 431 -32.92 -48.48 29.59
N GLY A 432 -33.27 -47.19 29.39
CA GLY A 432 -33.94 -46.34 30.41
C GLY A 432 -33.32 -44.98 30.78
N VAL A 433 -34.01 -43.90 31.20
CA VAL A 433 -35.44 -43.43 31.23
C VAL A 433 -35.42 -41.89 31.48
N ALA A 434 -36.39 -41.03 31.13
CA ALA A 434 -36.93 -40.60 29.83
C ALA A 434 -37.90 -39.38 29.96
N ASN A 435 -37.90 -38.44 29.00
CA ASN A 435 -38.98 -37.47 28.66
C ASN A 435 -39.33 -36.32 29.67
N PRO A 436 -40.22 -35.34 29.34
CA PRO A 436 -40.87 -34.95 28.05
C PRO A 436 -40.63 -33.45 27.70
N GLU A 437 -41.35 -32.62 26.90
CA GLU A 437 -42.55 -32.55 25.99
C GLU A 437 -42.21 -31.45 24.90
N ARG A 438 -42.92 -31.10 23.79
CA ARG A 438 -44.22 -31.44 23.15
C ARG A 438 -44.21 -31.24 21.59
N GLN A 439 -45.38 -30.92 20.99
CA GLN A 439 -45.72 -30.74 19.56
C GLN A 439 -45.63 -29.27 19.06
N ALA A 440 -45.35 -29.05 17.76
CA ALA A 440 -46.29 -28.47 16.75
C ALA A 440 -45.61 -27.99 15.44
N GLY A 441 -46.29 -28.06 14.29
CA GLY A 441 -46.04 -27.17 13.13
C GLY A 441 -45.54 -27.79 11.80
N GLN A 442 -46.41 -27.80 10.79
CA GLN A 442 -46.16 -27.94 9.33
C GLN A 442 -46.83 -26.73 8.63
N PRO A 443 -46.62 -26.44 7.32
CA PRO A 443 -45.48 -26.68 6.42
C PRO A 443 -45.15 -25.39 5.58
N SER A 444 -44.68 -25.55 4.33
CA SER A 444 -44.48 -24.53 3.25
C SER A 444 -43.25 -23.62 3.37
N GLY A 445 -42.65 -23.15 2.26
CA GLY A 445 -42.93 -23.49 0.84
C GLY A 445 -41.96 -22.82 -0.15
N ASP A 446 -41.86 -23.43 -1.34
CA ASP A 446 -41.27 -23.04 -2.64
C ASP A 446 -40.15 -21.99 -2.81
N ALA A 447 -39.33 -22.23 -3.83
CA ALA A 447 -38.28 -21.33 -4.29
C ALA A 447 -38.82 -20.18 -5.17
N ALA A 448 -38.12 -19.05 -5.15
CA ALA A 448 -38.22 -17.97 -6.12
C ALA A 448 -36.81 -17.51 -6.54
N ALA A 449 -36.66 -17.00 -7.77
CA ALA A 449 -35.36 -16.69 -8.37
C ALA A 449 -35.36 -15.32 -9.07
N LEU A 450 -34.17 -14.90 -9.54
CA LEU A 450 -33.89 -13.69 -10.35
C LEU A 450 -33.95 -12.36 -9.57
N PRO A 451 -33.39 -11.24 -10.10
CA PRO A 451 -32.67 -11.09 -11.39
C PRO A 451 -31.24 -10.52 -11.26
N ALA A 452 -30.52 -10.50 -12.40
CA ALA A 452 -29.32 -9.69 -12.59
C ALA A 452 -29.69 -8.22 -12.96
N PRO A 453 -28.84 -7.22 -12.65
CA PRO A 453 -29.09 -5.84 -13.04
C PRO A 453 -28.74 -5.58 -14.53
N GLN A 454 -29.53 -4.72 -15.18
CA GLN A 454 -29.23 -4.18 -16.51
C GLN A 454 -28.51 -2.81 -16.43
N GLU A 455 -28.01 -2.37 -17.58
CA GLU A 455 -27.47 -1.03 -17.82
C GLU A 455 -28.47 0.08 -17.47
N SER A 456 -27.95 1.25 -17.07
CA SER A 456 -28.66 2.52 -17.20
C SER A 456 -27.70 3.62 -17.63
N ALA A 457 -28.13 4.46 -18.58
CA ALA A 457 -27.35 5.58 -19.08
C ALA A 457 -27.64 6.84 -18.22
N GLY A 458 -26.59 7.55 -17.83
CA GLY A 458 -26.68 8.82 -17.11
C GLY A 458 -25.65 9.81 -17.65
N ASN A 459 -26.11 10.82 -18.38
CA ASN A 459 -25.25 11.81 -19.03
C ASN A 459 -24.95 12.98 -18.07
N ALA A 460 -23.68 13.36 -17.93
CA ALA A 460 -23.26 14.58 -17.23
C ALA A 460 -21.93 15.10 -17.81
N ASP A 461 -21.91 16.36 -18.23
CA ASP A 461 -20.77 16.97 -18.89
C ASP A 461 -19.63 17.34 -17.90
N GLY A 462 -18.38 17.16 -18.33
CA GLY A 462 -17.18 17.41 -17.53
C GLY A 462 -15.99 17.79 -18.41
N GLU A 463 -15.97 19.04 -18.88
CA GLU A 463 -15.00 19.52 -19.87
C GLU A 463 -13.57 19.61 -19.32
N VAL A 464 -12.66 18.74 -19.79
CA VAL A 464 -11.21 18.84 -19.52
C VAL A 464 -10.45 18.98 -20.84
N ARG A 465 -9.92 20.19 -21.08
CA ARG A 465 -9.18 20.52 -22.31
C ARG A 465 -7.72 20.08 -22.20
N THR A 466 -7.32 19.06 -22.94
CA THR A 466 -5.90 18.72 -23.15
C THR A 466 -5.32 19.55 -24.29
N LEU A 467 -4.36 20.42 -23.97
CA LEU A 467 -3.63 21.21 -24.96
C LEU A 467 -2.51 20.36 -25.59
N SER A 468 -2.71 19.88 -26.82
CA SER A 468 -1.62 19.38 -27.64
C SER A 468 -0.96 20.53 -28.41
N ALA A 469 0.28 20.86 -28.05
CA ALA A 469 1.17 21.64 -28.90
C ALA A 469 1.98 20.67 -29.78
N GLY A 470 1.93 20.85 -31.09
CA GLY A 470 2.71 20.06 -32.03
C GLY A 470 4.13 20.60 -32.24
N ALA A 471 5.00 19.75 -32.79
CA ALA A 471 6.24 20.14 -33.46
C ALA A 471 6.44 19.17 -34.64
N GLU A 472 6.59 19.71 -35.84
CA GLU A 472 6.88 18.97 -37.07
C GLU A 472 8.39 19.05 -37.40
N ASP A 473 8.91 17.99 -38.03
CA ASP A 473 10.08 17.93 -38.93
C ASP A 473 11.46 18.43 -38.42
N VAL A 474 12.59 17.85 -38.82
CA VAL A 474 13.15 17.91 -40.18
C VAL A 474 14.31 16.91 -40.38
N ALA A 475 14.41 16.38 -41.61
CA ALA A 475 15.60 15.80 -42.29
C ALA A 475 16.15 14.41 -41.87
N ASP A 476 16.90 13.71 -42.73
CA ASP A 476 16.90 13.58 -44.22
C ASP A 476 17.89 12.46 -44.62
N GLY A 477 17.60 11.72 -45.70
CA GLY A 477 18.54 10.85 -46.44
C GLY A 477 19.16 9.64 -45.72
N ALA A 478 19.87 8.74 -46.41
CA ALA A 478 19.88 8.45 -47.86
C ALA A 478 20.51 7.07 -48.13
N GLU A 479 20.03 6.42 -49.19
CA GLU A 479 20.67 5.35 -50.00
C GLU A 479 21.21 4.05 -49.37
N ALA A 480 21.24 3.00 -50.19
CA ALA A 480 21.81 1.69 -49.89
C ALA A 480 22.79 1.29 -50.99
N VAL A 481 23.92 0.67 -50.61
CA VAL A 481 24.85 -0.03 -51.52
C VAL A 481 25.32 -1.31 -50.84
N THR A 482 25.56 -2.36 -51.62
CA THR A 482 26.14 -3.64 -51.17
C THR A 482 27.67 -3.51 -50.95
N PRO A 483 28.36 -4.62 -50.61
CA PRO A 483 29.02 -5.33 -51.71
C PRO A 483 28.85 -6.86 -51.66
N ASP A 484 29.19 -7.48 -52.78
CA ASP A 484 29.37 -8.93 -52.99
C ASP A 484 30.89 -9.25 -53.00
N ASP A 485 31.27 -10.44 -53.48
CA ASP A 485 32.62 -10.97 -53.75
C ASP A 485 33.49 -11.45 -52.57
N GLY A 486 34.18 -12.58 -52.77
CA GLY A 486 35.37 -12.98 -51.99
C GLY A 486 35.46 -14.45 -51.58
N ALA A 487 35.84 -15.35 -52.48
CA ALA A 487 35.95 -16.79 -52.21
C ALA A 487 37.37 -17.30 -51.88
N ALA A 488 37.42 -18.54 -51.38
CA ALA A 488 38.50 -19.54 -51.48
C ALA A 488 39.66 -19.62 -50.43
N ALA A 489 39.50 -20.63 -49.55
CA ALA A 489 40.36 -21.83 -49.46
C ALA A 489 41.55 -21.93 -48.47
N ALA A 490 41.88 -23.20 -48.17
CA ALA A 490 42.85 -23.76 -47.22
C ALA A 490 42.50 -23.57 -45.71
N ASP A 491 42.75 -24.52 -44.81
CA ASP A 491 43.48 -25.81 -44.94
C ASP A 491 42.83 -26.96 -44.13
N SER A 492 43.31 -28.20 -44.29
CA SER A 492 42.90 -29.41 -43.54
C SER A 492 44.14 -30.26 -43.19
N PRO A 493 44.09 -31.29 -42.30
CA PRO A 493 43.74 -32.65 -42.79
C PRO A 493 43.22 -33.67 -41.74
N ALA A 494 43.02 -34.91 -42.23
CA ALA A 494 42.93 -36.20 -41.51
C ALA A 494 41.61 -36.52 -40.75
N GLY A 495 41.01 -37.72 -40.90
CA GLY A 495 41.27 -38.84 -41.83
C GLY A 495 39.99 -39.69 -41.95
N ASP A 496 39.59 -40.11 -43.15
CA ASP A 496 39.99 -41.33 -43.88
C ASP A 496 39.46 -42.65 -43.24
N GLY A 497 38.87 -43.51 -44.08
CA GLY A 497 37.97 -44.61 -43.68
C GLY A 497 37.15 -45.19 -44.85
N THR A 498 37.84 -45.61 -45.92
CA THR A 498 37.34 -46.24 -47.17
C THR A 498 36.14 -47.19 -47.05
N GLY A 499 35.20 -47.20 -48.02
CA GLY A 499 34.08 -48.16 -48.03
C GLY A 499 33.12 -48.21 -49.24
N GLU A 500 33.63 -48.18 -50.49
CA GLU A 500 32.98 -48.62 -51.76
C GLU A 500 31.58 -48.10 -52.18
N ASP A 501 31.49 -47.55 -53.40
CA ASP A 501 30.22 -47.31 -54.11
C ASP A 501 29.53 -48.62 -54.53
N VAL A 502 28.22 -48.71 -54.30
CA VAL A 502 27.33 -49.55 -55.13
C VAL A 502 26.14 -48.71 -55.57
N LEU A 503 26.11 -48.36 -56.85
CA LEU A 503 24.91 -47.87 -57.52
C LEU A 503 23.87 -48.99 -57.59
N SER A 504 22.84 -48.91 -56.77
CA SER A 504 21.58 -49.62 -56.99
C SER A 504 20.49 -48.62 -57.36
N GLU A 505 20.32 -48.37 -58.66
CA GLU A 505 19.04 -47.92 -59.20
C GLU A 505 18.01 -49.04 -58.97
N THR A 506 17.40 -49.07 -57.78
CA THR A 506 16.14 -49.76 -57.60
C THR A 506 15.05 -48.85 -58.12
N ASP A 507 14.38 -49.29 -59.19
CA ASP A 507 13.08 -48.78 -59.64
C ASP A 507 12.03 -49.09 -58.56
N GLY A 508 12.13 -48.37 -57.45
CA GLY A 508 11.25 -48.46 -56.30
C GLY A 508 9.98 -47.71 -56.63
N THR A 509 8.97 -48.42 -57.14
CA THR A 509 7.60 -47.90 -57.18
C THR A 509 7.27 -47.32 -55.82
N ALA A 510 6.99 -46.01 -55.76
CA ALA A 510 6.53 -45.36 -54.54
C ALA A 510 5.21 -46.03 -54.12
N GLY A 511 5.29 -46.98 -53.19
CA GLY A 511 4.13 -47.71 -52.72
C GLY A 511 3.19 -46.73 -52.04
N GLU A 512 1.93 -46.69 -52.48
CA GLU A 512 0.92 -45.79 -51.91
C GLU A 512 0.91 -45.96 -50.39
N ALA A 513 1.28 -44.89 -49.68
CA ALA A 513 1.52 -44.91 -48.25
C ALA A 513 0.19 -45.16 -47.52
N LEU A 514 -0.06 -46.42 -47.17
CA LEU A 514 -1.38 -46.87 -46.72
C LEU A 514 -1.89 -46.07 -45.51
N PRO A 515 -3.19 -45.75 -45.46
CA PRO A 515 -3.75 -44.90 -44.41
C PRO A 515 -3.59 -45.55 -43.03
N GLN A 516 -2.89 -44.85 -42.13
CA GLN A 516 -2.55 -45.37 -40.81
C GLN A 516 -3.65 -45.04 -39.80
N THR A 517 -3.90 -45.93 -38.84
CA THR A 517 -4.80 -45.66 -37.71
C THR A 517 -4.01 -45.66 -36.41
N LEU A 518 -4.03 -44.52 -35.71
CA LEU A 518 -3.46 -44.38 -34.36
C LEU A 518 -4.59 -44.40 -33.32
N THR A 519 -4.32 -44.96 -32.14
CA THR A 519 -5.27 -44.96 -31.01
C THR A 519 -4.62 -44.36 -29.77
N PHE A 520 -5.41 -43.61 -29.02
CA PHE A 520 -5.10 -43.01 -27.74
C PHE A 520 -6.24 -43.38 -26.77
N GLY A 521 -6.22 -44.62 -26.29
CA GLY A 521 -7.27 -45.26 -25.51
C GLY A 521 -7.53 -44.57 -24.18
N ALA A 522 -6.48 -44.04 -23.52
CA ALA A 522 -6.60 -43.19 -22.34
C ALA A 522 -7.46 -41.94 -22.61
N MET A 523 -7.35 -41.34 -23.80
CA MET A 523 -8.15 -40.19 -24.23
C MET A 523 -9.47 -40.60 -24.91
N GLN A 524 -9.69 -41.90 -25.13
CA GLN A 524 -10.83 -42.48 -25.86
C GLN A 524 -10.98 -41.94 -27.30
N MET A 525 -9.85 -41.87 -28.03
CA MET A 525 -9.77 -41.38 -29.41
C MET A 525 -8.99 -42.32 -30.32
N SER A 526 -9.37 -42.38 -31.59
CA SER A 526 -8.57 -42.96 -32.68
C SER A 526 -8.58 -42.03 -33.90
N PHE A 527 -7.43 -41.89 -34.57
CA PHE A 527 -7.22 -41.01 -35.71
C PHE A 527 -6.83 -41.83 -36.93
N MET A 528 -7.48 -41.59 -38.06
CA MET A 528 -7.04 -42.09 -39.36
C MET A 528 -6.26 -40.99 -40.08
N LEU A 529 -5.09 -41.38 -40.59
CA LEU A 529 -4.17 -40.53 -41.32
C LEU A 529 -4.20 -40.90 -42.81
N GLU A 530 -4.25 -39.90 -43.68
CA GLU A 530 -3.97 -40.05 -45.12
C GLU A 530 -2.58 -39.46 -45.43
N PRO A 531 -1.84 -39.98 -46.43
CA PRO A 531 -0.66 -39.32 -46.94
C PRO A 531 -1.04 -38.07 -47.77
N ASP A 532 -0.14 -37.10 -47.81
CA ASP A 532 -0.25 -35.93 -48.69
C ASP A 532 0.03 -36.34 -50.15
N PRO A 533 -0.91 -36.13 -51.10
CA PRO A 533 -0.69 -36.44 -52.51
C PRO A 533 0.51 -35.73 -53.14
N ASP A 534 0.86 -34.53 -52.65
CA ASP A 534 1.99 -33.75 -53.12
C ASP A 534 3.29 -34.05 -52.33
N ASN A 535 3.21 -34.81 -51.22
CA ASN A 535 4.35 -35.25 -50.42
C ASN A 535 4.07 -36.59 -49.68
N PRO A 536 4.37 -37.75 -50.30
CA PRO A 536 4.06 -39.07 -49.73
C PRO A 536 4.69 -39.39 -48.36
N GLU A 537 5.69 -38.64 -47.90
CA GLU A 537 6.28 -38.78 -46.56
C GLU A 537 5.48 -38.05 -45.47
N ALA A 538 4.63 -37.10 -45.84
CA ALA A 538 3.79 -36.35 -44.91
C ALA A 538 2.41 -37.02 -44.74
N PHE A 539 2.04 -37.30 -43.49
CA PHE A 539 0.70 -37.80 -43.14
C PHE A 539 -0.11 -36.72 -42.41
N TYR A 540 -1.40 -36.57 -42.75
CA TYR A 540 -2.33 -35.64 -42.10
C TYR A 540 -3.57 -36.33 -41.51
N VAL A 541 -4.14 -35.74 -40.45
CA VAL A 541 -5.38 -36.22 -39.81
C VAL A 541 -6.57 -36.02 -40.74
N ARG A 542 -7.01 -37.13 -41.34
CA ARG A 542 -8.18 -37.20 -42.20
C ARG A 542 -9.48 -37.35 -41.41
N LYS A 543 -9.48 -38.26 -40.43
CA LYS A 543 -10.67 -38.61 -39.64
C LYS A 543 -10.30 -38.76 -38.17
N LEU A 544 -11.12 -38.20 -37.29
CA LEU A 544 -11.13 -38.49 -35.86
C LEU A 544 -12.35 -39.34 -35.52
N THR A 545 -12.16 -40.42 -34.77
CA THR A 545 -13.22 -41.19 -34.11
C THR A 545 -13.03 -41.10 -32.60
N THR A 546 -14.08 -40.83 -31.84
CA THR A 546 -14.01 -40.81 -30.38
C THR A 546 -15.27 -41.38 -29.74
N TRP A 547 -15.07 -42.02 -28.59
CA TRP A 547 -16.11 -42.46 -27.65
C TRP A 547 -16.00 -41.74 -26.30
N ASN A 548 -15.17 -40.70 -26.22
CA ASN A 548 -14.98 -39.85 -25.06
C ASN A 548 -16.27 -39.08 -24.74
N ALA A 549 -16.91 -39.40 -23.61
CA ALA A 549 -18.21 -38.83 -23.24
C ALA A 549 -18.20 -37.29 -23.18
N ALA A 550 -17.17 -36.68 -22.60
CA ALA A 550 -17.07 -35.23 -22.46
C ALA A 550 -16.93 -34.52 -23.82
N VAL A 551 -16.07 -35.05 -24.71
CA VAL A 551 -15.92 -34.52 -26.07
C VAL A 551 -17.21 -34.67 -26.86
N MET A 552 -17.89 -35.82 -26.77
CA MET A 552 -19.16 -36.05 -27.48
C MET A 552 -20.28 -35.14 -27.01
N GLU A 553 -20.54 -35.08 -25.70
CA GLU A 553 -21.64 -34.28 -25.14
C GLU A 553 -21.41 -32.77 -25.36
N GLN A 554 -20.18 -32.26 -25.15
CA GLN A 554 -19.90 -30.84 -25.37
C GLN A 554 -19.93 -30.45 -26.86
N SER A 555 -19.42 -31.29 -27.77
CA SER A 555 -19.48 -31.03 -29.21
C SER A 555 -20.92 -31.01 -29.72
N TYR A 556 -21.75 -31.98 -29.30
CA TYR A 556 -23.16 -32.05 -29.66
C TYR A 556 -23.95 -30.84 -29.12
N ALA A 557 -23.78 -30.51 -27.84
CA ALA A 557 -24.43 -29.35 -27.21
C ALA A 557 -24.04 -28.02 -27.89
N ARG A 558 -22.76 -27.85 -28.26
CA ARG A 558 -22.26 -26.68 -28.97
C ARG A 558 -22.89 -26.53 -30.36
N LEU A 559 -23.01 -27.62 -31.13
CA LEU A 559 -23.64 -27.61 -32.45
C LEU A 559 -25.13 -27.24 -32.38
N LEU A 560 -25.84 -27.77 -31.39
CA LEU A 560 -27.25 -27.42 -31.12
C LEU A 560 -27.41 -25.96 -30.69
N ALA A 561 -26.57 -25.46 -29.78
CA ALA A 561 -26.59 -24.07 -29.32
C ALA A 561 -26.31 -23.08 -30.47
N ALA A 562 -25.40 -23.44 -31.39
CA ALA A 562 -25.12 -22.70 -32.61
C ALA A 562 -26.22 -22.84 -33.69
N LYS A 563 -27.27 -23.64 -33.44
CA LYS A 563 -28.36 -23.95 -34.39
C LYS A 563 -27.85 -24.50 -35.73
N THR A 564 -26.78 -25.30 -35.67
CA THR A 564 -26.12 -25.88 -36.84
C THR A 564 -27.08 -26.81 -37.57
N ALA A 565 -27.24 -26.64 -38.88
CA ALA A 565 -28.10 -27.50 -39.68
C ALA A 565 -27.64 -28.97 -39.61
N SER A 566 -28.59 -29.88 -39.43
CA SER A 566 -28.33 -31.30 -39.25
C SER A 566 -29.27 -32.20 -40.04
N THR A 567 -28.83 -33.43 -40.30
CA THR A 567 -29.64 -34.49 -40.90
C THR A 567 -29.68 -35.67 -39.93
N LYS A 568 -30.88 -36.15 -39.61
CA LYS A 568 -31.12 -37.29 -38.70
C LYS A 568 -31.64 -38.49 -39.50
N GLU A 569 -31.12 -39.67 -39.18
CA GLU A 569 -31.35 -40.92 -39.88
C GLU A 569 -31.44 -42.09 -38.88
N THR A 570 -32.38 -43.01 -39.08
CA THR A 570 -32.53 -44.19 -38.22
C THR A 570 -31.88 -45.40 -38.89
N LEU A 571 -30.99 -46.07 -38.18
CA LEU A 571 -30.27 -47.25 -38.66
C LEU A 571 -31.05 -48.53 -38.36
N GLU A 572 -30.80 -49.58 -39.13
CA GLU A 572 -31.50 -50.88 -39.04
C GLU A 572 -31.41 -51.53 -37.64
N ASN A 573 -30.34 -51.24 -36.90
CA ASN A 573 -30.13 -51.69 -35.52
C ASN A 573 -30.84 -50.82 -34.44
N GLY A 574 -31.76 -49.94 -34.83
CA GLY A 574 -32.53 -49.08 -33.95
C GLY A 574 -31.77 -47.87 -33.39
N ARG A 575 -30.48 -47.69 -33.72
CA ARG A 575 -29.71 -46.49 -33.36
C ARG A 575 -30.07 -45.33 -34.29
N THR A 576 -29.81 -44.11 -33.83
CA THR A 576 -29.95 -42.90 -34.65
C THR A 576 -28.56 -42.39 -35.06
N SER A 577 -28.38 -41.99 -36.31
CA SER A 577 -27.26 -41.16 -36.76
C SER A 577 -27.72 -39.70 -36.88
N VAL A 578 -26.89 -38.75 -36.43
CA VAL A 578 -27.11 -37.30 -36.62
C VAL A 578 -25.85 -36.68 -37.20
N ARG A 579 -25.98 -36.11 -38.41
CA ARG A 579 -24.88 -35.52 -39.18
C ARG A 579 -24.99 -34.00 -39.20
N PHE A 580 -23.90 -33.30 -38.91
CA PHE A 580 -23.76 -31.84 -38.95
C PHE A 580 -22.57 -31.45 -39.84
N LYS A 581 -22.63 -30.30 -40.52
CA LYS A 581 -21.46 -29.72 -41.20
C LYS A 581 -20.94 -28.50 -40.43
N SER A 582 -19.67 -28.52 -40.04
CA SER A 582 -18.98 -27.45 -39.31
C SER A 582 -17.73 -27.04 -40.11
N GLY A 583 -17.86 -25.98 -40.93
CA GLY A 583 -16.78 -25.56 -41.84
C GLY A 583 -16.33 -26.67 -42.80
N ASN A 584 -15.06 -27.06 -42.70
CA ASN A 584 -14.44 -28.15 -43.46
C ASN A 584 -14.48 -29.50 -42.72
N ALA A 585 -15.37 -29.68 -41.74
CA ALA A 585 -15.59 -30.97 -41.07
C ALA A 585 -17.05 -31.43 -41.21
N LEU A 586 -17.24 -32.73 -41.44
CA LEU A 586 -18.52 -33.42 -41.29
C LEU A 586 -18.50 -34.17 -39.95
N LEU A 587 -19.42 -33.84 -39.04
CA LEU A 587 -19.50 -34.44 -37.71
C LEU A 587 -20.70 -35.38 -37.66
N THR A 588 -20.45 -36.67 -37.44
CA THR A 588 -21.45 -37.74 -37.40
C THR A 588 -21.52 -38.31 -35.98
N PHE A 589 -22.65 -38.08 -35.31
CA PHE A 589 -22.94 -38.62 -33.99
C PHE A 589 -23.80 -39.88 -34.11
N LEU A 590 -23.31 -40.99 -33.59
CA LEU A 590 -24.11 -42.19 -33.36
C LEU A 590 -24.76 -42.09 -31.97
N MET A 591 -26.08 -42.15 -31.93
CA MET A 591 -26.90 -41.98 -30.74
C MET A 591 -27.53 -43.31 -30.31
N ASN A 592 -27.50 -43.58 -29.00
CA ASN A 592 -28.30 -44.62 -28.36
C ASN A 592 -29.43 -43.94 -27.57
N LYS A 593 -30.68 -44.12 -28.01
CA LYS A 593 -31.80 -43.24 -27.65
C LYS A 593 -31.39 -41.78 -27.93
N ASP A 594 -31.42 -40.92 -26.92
CA ASP A 594 -31.11 -39.49 -27.03
C ASP A 594 -29.67 -39.13 -26.59
N LYS A 595 -28.82 -40.11 -26.25
CA LYS A 595 -27.42 -39.89 -25.85
C LYS A 595 -26.43 -40.24 -26.96
N PRO A 596 -25.37 -39.44 -27.21
CA PRO A 596 -24.29 -39.82 -28.11
C PRO A 596 -23.44 -40.94 -27.50
N VAL A 597 -23.01 -41.89 -28.32
CA VAL A 597 -22.16 -43.03 -27.91
C VAL A 597 -20.92 -43.24 -28.78
N ARG A 598 -20.85 -42.58 -29.95
CA ARG A 598 -19.65 -42.45 -30.78
C ARG A 598 -19.78 -41.19 -31.63
N LEU A 599 -18.67 -40.48 -31.82
CA LEU A 599 -18.56 -39.31 -32.69
C LEU A 599 -17.45 -39.56 -33.71
N GLU A 600 -17.78 -39.36 -34.98
CA GLU A 600 -16.82 -39.37 -36.09
C GLU A 600 -16.76 -37.98 -36.71
N MET A 601 -15.55 -37.49 -36.96
CA MET A 601 -15.28 -36.24 -37.66
C MET A 601 -14.48 -36.56 -38.91
N ASP A 602 -15.04 -36.29 -40.09
CA ASP A 602 -14.39 -36.49 -41.37
C ASP A 602 -13.99 -35.12 -41.96
N TYR A 603 -12.73 -34.94 -42.34
CA TYR A 603 -12.29 -33.73 -43.03
C TYR A 603 -12.91 -33.64 -44.42
N ILE A 604 -13.37 -32.47 -44.81
CA ILE A 604 -13.91 -32.16 -46.13
C ILE A 604 -12.81 -31.39 -46.88
N VAL A 605 -12.04 -32.11 -47.70
CA VAL A 605 -11.17 -31.46 -48.70
C VAL A 605 -12.05 -30.58 -49.58
N PRO A 606 -11.81 -29.26 -49.66
CA PRO A 606 -12.53 -28.41 -50.59
C PRO A 606 -12.20 -28.88 -52.02
N LYS A 607 -13.23 -29.25 -52.80
CA LYS A 607 -13.03 -29.47 -54.23
C LYS A 607 -12.59 -28.15 -54.86
N GLN A 608 -11.44 -28.19 -55.53
CA GLN A 608 -10.98 -27.15 -56.44
C GLN A 608 -11.91 -27.09 -57.67
#